data_AF-A0A2P4S7C5-F1
#
_entry.id   AF-A0A2P4S7C5-F1
#
_cell.length_a   1.000
_cell.length_b   1.000
_cell.length_c   1.000
_cell.angle_alpha   90.00
_cell.angle_beta   90.00
_cell.angle_gamma   90.00
#
_symmetry.space_group_name_H-M   'P 1'
#
loop_
_entity.id
_entity.type
_entity.pdbx_description
1 polymer ?
#
loop_
_entity_poly.entity_id
_entity_poly.type
_entity_poly.pdbx_seq_one_letter_code
_entity_poly.pdbx_strand_id
1 'polypeptide(L)'
;MHYDYSSHKYVFSISNNFRSLLPDVSPILNKHYNVCAVVGNSGILTGSQCGQEIDKSDFVFRCNFAPTEAFQKDVGRKINLTTFNPSILEKYYNNLLTIQDRNNFFLSLKKLDGAIIWIPAFFFHTSATVTRTLVDFFVEHRGQLKVQLAWPGNIMQHVNRCVFFSDI
;
A
#
# COMPACT_ATOMS: atom_id res chain seq x y z
N MET A 1 -15.22 -12.49 1.90
CA MET A 1 -14.06 -12.44 0.98
C MET A 1 -13.23 -13.69 1.15
N HIS A 2 -12.79 -14.28 0.04
CA HIS A 2 -11.76 -15.33 0.00
C HIS A 2 -10.40 -14.71 -0.33
N TYR A 3 -9.35 -15.53 -0.36
CA TYR A 3 -7.98 -15.09 -0.58
C TYR A 3 -7.40 -15.68 -1.87
N ASP A 4 -6.81 -14.84 -2.73
CA ASP A 4 -6.33 -15.24 -4.07
C ASP A 4 -5.28 -16.37 -4.03
N TYR A 5 -4.39 -16.36 -3.03
CA TYR A 5 -3.28 -17.32 -2.91
C TYR A 5 -3.41 -18.23 -1.69
N SER A 6 -4.63 -18.51 -1.24
CA SER A 6 -4.85 -19.41 -0.11
C SER A 6 -6.03 -20.35 -0.36
N SER A 7 -6.10 -21.44 0.41
CA SER A 7 -7.21 -22.39 0.32
C SER A 7 -8.57 -21.68 0.51
N HIS A 8 -9.57 -22.07 -0.28
CA HIS A 8 -10.93 -21.50 -0.26
C HIS A 8 -11.63 -21.61 1.11
N LYS A 9 -11.14 -22.46 2.02
CA LYS A 9 -11.64 -22.54 3.40
C LYS A 9 -11.42 -21.26 4.22
N TYR A 10 -10.44 -20.43 3.84
CA TYR A 10 -10.16 -19.19 4.54
C TYR A 10 -11.09 -18.08 4.07
N VAL A 11 -11.71 -17.40 5.03
CA VAL A 11 -12.71 -16.37 4.79
C VAL A 11 -12.47 -15.14 5.65
N PHE A 12 -12.77 -13.98 5.11
CA PHE A 12 -12.82 -12.70 5.82
C PHE A 12 -14.20 -12.06 5.66
N SER A 13 -14.88 -11.81 6.78
CA SER A 13 -16.17 -11.12 6.79
C SER A 13 -15.97 -9.61 6.74
N ILE A 14 -16.64 -8.94 5.80
CA ILE A 14 -16.57 -7.49 5.64
C ILE A 14 -17.39 -6.83 6.75
N SER A 15 -16.73 -6.09 7.64
CA SER A 15 -17.40 -5.31 8.69
C SER A 15 -17.86 -3.95 8.17
N ASN A 16 -18.77 -3.31 8.91
CA ASN A 16 -19.16 -1.92 8.65
C ASN A 16 -17.95 -0.98 8.71
N ASN A 17 -17.04 -1.20 9.66
CA ASN A 17 -15.79 -0.45 9.78
C ASN A 17 -14.94 -0.58 8.51
N PHE A 18 -14.74 -1.80 8.00
CA PHE A 18 -14.00 -2.02 6.75
C PHE A 18 -14.68 -1.30 5.58
N ARG A 19 -16.00 -1.48 5.41
CA ARG A 19 -16.75 -0.84 4.33
C ARG A 19 -16.66 0.68 4.38
N SER A 20 -16.62 1.25 5.58
CA SER A 20 -16.49 2.70 5.78
C SER A 20 -15.13 3.28 5.34
N LEU A 21 -14.12 2.43 5.13
CA LEU A 21 -12.79 2.84 4.67
C LEU A 21 -12.60 2.65 3.15
N LEU A 22 -13.61 2.13 2.45
CA LEU A 22 -13.57 2.00 1.00
C LEU A 22 -13.85 3.36 0.36
N PRO A 23 -13.16 3.70 -0.74
CA PRO A 23 -13.47 4.91 -1.48
C PRO A 23 -14.79 4.74 -2.24
N ASP A 24 -15.58 5.82 -2.34
CA ASP A 24 -16.87 5.79 -3.06
C ASP A 24 -16.68 5.55 -4.56
N VAL A 25 -15.58 6.05 -5.12
CA VAL A 25 -15.17 5.86 -6.51
C VAL A 25 -13.71 5.45 -6.57
N SER A 26 -13.29 4.82 -7.67
CA SER A 26 -11.89 4.44 -7.85
C SER A 26 -10.97 5.69 -7.72
N PRO A 27 -9.94 5.68 -6.85
CA PRO A 27 -9.05 6.83 -6.65
C PRO A 27 -8.28 7.26 -7.90
N ILE A 28 -8.20 6.37 -8.90
CA ILE A 28 -7.51 6.59 -10.18
C ILE A 28 -8.47 6.84 -11.35
N LEU A 29 -9.78 6.95 -11.10
CA LEU A 29 -10.75 7.26 -12.15
C LEU A 29 -10.46 8.63 -12.76
N ASN A 30 -10.36 8.69 -14.09
CA ASN A 30 -10.06 9.90 -14.87
C ASN A 30 -8.73 10.59 -14.47
N LYS A 31 -7.78 9.83 -13.93
CA LYS A 31 -6.42 10.32 -13.66
C LYS A 31 -5.51 9.91 -14.81
N HIS A 32 -4.78 10.90 -15.34
CA HIS A 32 -3.78 10.70 -16.38
C HIS A 32 -2.49 11.38 -15.93
N TYR A 33 -1.39 10.65 -16.06
CA TYR A 33 -0.04 11.10 -15.69
C TYR A 33 0.84 10.87 -16.92
N ASN A 34 1.72 11.83 -17.22
CA ASN A 34 2.55 11.77 -18.42
C ASN A 34 3.77 10.86 -18.19
N VAL A 35 4.57 11.15 -17.17
CA VAL A 35 5.73 10.33 -16.79
C VAL A 35 5.50 9.66 -15.44
N CYS A 36 5.58 8.33 -15.43
CA CYS A 36 5.44 7.51 -14.24
C CYS A 36 6.75 6.79 -13.91
N ALA A 37 7.17 6.83 -12.65
CA ALA A 37 8.23 5.97 -12.14
C ALA A 37 7.65 4.85 -11.28
N VAL A 38 7.98 3.60 -11.61
CA VAL A 38 7.67 2.43 -10.78
C VAL A 38 8.96 1.95 -10.12
N VAL A 39 9.07 2.21 -8.82
CA VAL A 39 10.31 1.98 -8.06
C VAL A 39 10.18 0.67 -7.27
N GLY A 40 10.87 -0.36 -7.74
CA GLY A 40 11.06 -1.61 -7.00
C GLY A 40 12.07 -1.45 -5.85
N ASN A 41 12.27 -2.52 -5.08
CA ASN A 41 13.13 -2.50 -3.89
C ASN A 41 14.46 -3.25 -4.10
N SER A 42 14.95 -3.31 -5.34
CA SER A 42 16.21 -4.01 -5.66
C SER A 42 17.42 -3.23 -5.15
N GLY A 43 18.41 -3.96 -4.64
CA GLY A 43 19.67 -3.38 -4.14
C GLY A 43 20.49 -2.65 -5.20
N ILE A 44 20.19 -2.84 -6.49
CA ILE A 44 20.81 -2.12 -7.61
C ILE A 44 20.65 -0.60 -7.53
N LEU A 45 19.64 -0.11 -6.81
CA LEU A 45 19.44 1.33 -6.62
C LEU A 45 20.51 1.95 -5.71
N THR A 46 21.21 1.16 -4.89
CA THR A 46 22.20 1.67 -3.94
C THR A 46 23.38 2.33 -4.67
N GLY A 47 23.63 3.61 -4.39
CA GLY A 47 24.68 4.39 -5.04
C GLY A 47 24.37 4.85 -6.48
N SER A 48 23.17 4.57 -6.98
CA SER A 48 22.75 4.94 -8.34
C SER A 48 22.57 6.45 -8.53
N GLN A 49 22.29 7.18 -7.46
CA GLN A 49 21.92 8.61 -7.49
C GLN A 49 20.69 8.92 -8.35
N CYS A 50 19.84 7.91 -8.65
CA CYS A 50 18.63 8.06 -9.45
C CYS A 50 17.54 8.90 -8.78
N GLY A 51 17.69 9.29 -7.51
CA GLY A 51 16.61 9.90 -6.73
C GLY A 51 16.05 11.18 -7.34
N GLN A 52 16.91 12.03 -7.90
CA GLN A 52 16.47 13.26 -8.57
C GLN A 52 15.70 12.96 -9.87
N GLU A 53 16.08 11.92 -10.60
CA GLU A 53 15.40 11.51 -11.83
C GLU A 53 14.02 10.91 -11.53
N ILE A 54 13.94 10.03 -10.53
CA ILE A 54 12.67 9.47 -10.03
C ILE A 54 11.72 10.60 -9.62
N ASP A 55 12.20 11.58 -8.85
CA ASP A 55 11.40 12.68 -8.34
C ASP A 55 10.94 13.68 -9.43
N LYS A 56 11.50 13.63 -10.66
CA LYS A 56 10.99 14.41 -11.80
C LYS A 56 9.70 13.81 -12.39
N SER A 57 9.41 12.54 -12.14
CA SER A 57 8.20 11.88 -12.64
C SER A 57 6.93 12.53 -12.07
N ASP A 58 5.86 12.59 -12.86
CA ASP A 58 4.57 13.15 -12.42
C ASP A 58 3.91 12.27 -11.36
N PHE A 59 4.12 10.95 -11.45
CA PHE A 59 3.59 9.98 -10.52
C PHE A 59 4.62 8.90 -10.16
N VAL A 60 4.81 8.66 -8.87
CA VAL A 60 5.77 7.67 -8.36
C VAL A 60 5.04 6.56 -7.60
N PHE A 61 5.17 5.33 -8.11
CA PHE A 61 4.72 4.10 -7.48
C PHE A 61 5.87 3.48 -6.68
N ARG A 62 5.59 3.07 -5.44
CA ARG A 62 6.53 2.35 -4.58
C ARG A 62 5.90 1.08 -4.04
N CYS A 63 6.75 0.14 -3.64
CA CYS A 63 6.32 -1.19 -3.24
C CYS A 63 6.58 -1.43 -1.75
N ASN A 64 5.58 -1.99 -1.06
CA ASN A 64 5.66 -2.54 0.29
C ASN A 64 6.17 -1.54 1.34
N PHE A 65 5.69 -0.30 1.28
CA PHE A 65 6.01 0.73 2.27
C PHE A 65 7.52 0.96 2.48
N ALA A 66 8.29 0.88 1.40
CA ALA A 66 9.75 1.00 1.45
C ALA A 66 10.22 2.35 2.00
N PRO A 67 11.29 2.38 2.83
CA PRO A 67 11.82 3.60 3.40
C PRO A 67 12.51 4.46 2.34
N THR A 68 12.29 5.78 2.40
CA THR A 68 12.94 6.73 1.48
C THR A 68 13.91 7.67 2.18
N GLU A 69 13.67 8.06 3.45
CA GLU A 69 14.42 9.12 4.14
C GLU A 69 15.93 8.92 4.18
N ALA A 70 16.41 7.71 4.46
CA ALA A 70 17.83 7.40 4.48
C ALA A 70 18.44 7.20 3.08
N PHE A 71 17.61 7.05 2.04
CA PHE A 71 18.00 6.62 0.69
C PHE A 71 17.61 7.64 -0.39
N GLN A 72 17.19 8.85 -0.01
CA GLN A 72 16.59 9.82 -0.94
C GLN A 72 17.48 10.15 -2.14
N LYS A 73 18.81 10.13 -1.96
CA LYS A 73 19.76 10.36 -3.06
C LYS A 73 19.60 9.34 -4.19
N ASP A 74 19.31 8.09 -3.83
CA ASP A 74 19.23 6.96 -4.75
C ASP A 74 17.80 6.69 -5.20
N VAL A 75 16.83 6.78 -4.29
CA VAL A 75 15.45 6.37 -4.57
C VAL A 75 14.45 7.52 -4.64
N GLY A 76 14.86 8.75 -4.34
CA GLY A 76 13.99 9.93 -4.32
C GLY A 76 13.11 10.00 -3.08
N ARG A 77 12.37 11.11 -2.92
CA ARG A 77 11.43 11.33 -1.81
C ARG A 77 9.96 11.32 -2.23
N LYS A 78 9.65 11.50 -3.52
CA LYS A 78 8.27 11.57 -4.02
C LYS A 78 7.60 10.21 -3.90
N ILE A 79 6.37 10.20 -3.39
CA ILE A 79 5.51 9.03 -3.27
C ILE A 79 4.10 9.49 -3.63
N ASN A 80 3.50 8.91 -4.68
CA ASN A 80 2.10 9.15 -5.02
C ASN A 80 1.25 7.91 -4.76
N LEU A 81 1.83 6.72 -4.90
CA LEU A 81 1.25 5.46 -4.46
C LEU A 81 2.31 4.60 -3.80
N THR A 82 1.96 3.97 -2.68
CA THR A 82 2.76 2.88 -2.12
C THR A 82 1.87 1.69 -1.77
N THR A 83 2.31 0.48 -2.11
CA THR A 83 1.60 -0.72 -1.67
C THR A 83 1.90 -1.02 -0.21
N PHE A 84 0.92 -1.56 0.51
CA PHE A 84 1.03 -1.86 1.93
C PHE A 84 0.41 -3.22 2.23
N ASN A 85 1.24 -4.25 2.32
CA ASN A 85 0.78 -5.54 2.83
C ASN A 85 0.48 -5.41 4.34
N PRO A 86 -0.70 -5.80 4.84
CA PRO A 86 -1.02 -5.72 6.26
C PRO A 86 0.02 -6.34 7.20
N SER A 87 0.76 -7.37 6.77
CA SER A 87 1.83 -7.99 7.59
C SER A 87 2.98 -7.04 7.94
N ILE A 88 3.06 -5.87 7.30
CA ILE A 88 4.00 -4.79 7.67
C ILE A 88 3.75 -4.32 9.11
N LEU A 89 2.49 -4.29 9.57
CA LEU A 89 2.18 -3.94 10.96
C LEU A 89 2.80 -4.91 11.96
N GLU A 90 2.72 -6.20 11.68
CA GLU A 90 3.32 -7.23 12.52
C GLU A 90 4.84 -7.12 12.53
N LYS A 91 5.44 -6.98 11.34
CA LYS A 91 6.89 -7.00 11.17
C LYS A 91 7.60 -5.75 11.67
N TYR A 92 7.01 -4.57 11.50
CA TYR A 92 7.69 -3.28 11.72
C TYR A 92 7.03 -2.38 12.76
N TYR A 93 5.78 -2.66 13.13
CA TYR A 93 5.02 -1.83 14.08
C TYR A 93 4.42 -2.64 15.23
N ASN A 94 4.96 -3.85 15.50
CA ASN A 94 4.59 -4.69 16.64
C ASN A 94 3.06 -4.80 16.83
N ASN A 95 2.32 -5.00 15.74
CA ASN A 95 0.85 -5.09 15.73
C ASN A 95 0.12 -3.91 16.39
N LEU A 96 0.75 -2.73 16.45
CA LEU A 96 0.19 -1.52 17.08
C LEU A 96 -0.18 -1.72 18.56
N LEU A 97 0.54 -2.61 19.27
CA LEU A 97 0.24 -2.98 20.66
C LEU A 97 0.54 -1.84 21.66
N THR A 98 1.54 -0.99 21.38
CA THR A 98 1.92 0.10 22.28
C THR A 98 1.55 1.48 21.73
N ILE A 99 1.46 2.47 22.61
CA ILE A 99 1.26 3.88 22.24
C ILE A 99 2.39 4.35 21.31
N GLN A 100 3.62 3.93 21.59
CA GLN A 100 4.78 4.30 20.76
C GLN A 100 4.67 3.72 19.35
N ASP A 101 4.28 2.45 19.21
CA ASP A 101 4.11 1.80 17.91
C ASP A 101 3.02 2.46 17.07
N ARG A 102 1.90 2.79 17.71
CA ARG A 102 0.78 3.53 17.11
C ARG A 102 1.21 4.91 16.64
N ASN A 103 1.96 5.65 17.46
CA ASN A 103 2.51 6.95 17.09
C ASN A 103 3.50 6.84 15.92
N ASN A 104 4.39 5.85 15.93
CA ASN A 104 5.35 5.62 14.85
C ASN A 104 4.62 5.34 13.51
N PHE A 105 3.57 4.52 13.55
CA PHE A 105 2.77 4.23 12.37
C PHE A 105 2.00 5.47 11.89
N PHE A 106 1.37 6.21 12.81
CA PHE A 106 0.69 7.48 12.50
C PHE A 106 1.63 8.49 11.83
N LEU A 107 2.84 8.68 12.39
CA LEU A 107 3.84 9.57 11.81
C LEU A 107 4.30 9.10 10.42
N SER A 108 4.44 7.79 10.23
CA SER A 108 4.79 7.21 8.92
C SER A 108 3.71 7.49 7.87
N LEU A 109 2.43 7.36 8.24
CA LEU A 109 1.30 7.68 7.37
C LEU A 109 1.19 9.18 7.10
N LYS A 110 1.44 10.02 8.11
CA LYS A 110 1.41 11.48 7.96
C LYS A 110 2.42 11.99 6.93
N LYS A 111 3.57 11.33 6.81
CA LYS A 111 4.61 11.65 5.80
C LYS A 111 4.16 11.37 4.36
N LEU A 112 3.19 10.48 4.15
CA LEU A 112 2.65 10.19 2.82
C LEU A 112 1.74 11.31 2.29
N ASP A 113 1.29 12.21 3.17
CA ASP A 113 0.37 13.30 2.84
C ASP A 113 -0.85 12.78 2.04
N GLY A 114 -1.09 13.29 0.83
CA GLY A 114 -2.23 12.90 -0.02
C GLY A 114 -2.01 11.66 -0.90
N ALA A 115 -0.93 10.89 -0.69
CA ALA A 115 -0.64 9.71 -1.49
C ALA A 115 -1.67 8.59 -1.29
N ILE A 116 -1.73 7.68 -2.26
CA ILE A 116 -2.56 6.47 -2.20
C ILE A 116 -1.79 5.37 -1.45
N ILE A 117 -2.40 4.81 -0.42
CA ILE A 117 -1.94 3.57 0.20
C ILE A 117 -2.80 2.41 -0.34
N TRP A 118 -2.14 1.51 -1.07
CA TRP A 118 -2.81 0.41 -1.76
C TRP A 118 -2.64 -0.89 -0.97
N ILE A 119 -3.71 -1.37 -0.34
CA ILE A 119 -3.67 -2.40 0.72
C ILE A 119 -4.29 -3.73 0.21
N PRO A 120 -3.49 -4.68 -0.31
CA PRO A 120 -3.98 -5.96 -0.76
C PRO A 120 -4.27 -6.94 0.39
N ALA A 121 -5.37 -6.69 1.10
CA ALA A 121 -5.78 -7.48 2.26
C ALA A 121 -6.31 -8.89 1.90
N PHE A 122 -6.66 -9.15 0.64
CA PHE A 122 -7.30 -10.40 0.20
C PHE A 122 -6.39 -11.30 -0.66
N PHE A 123 -5.06 -11.12 -0.59
CA PHE A 123 -4.13 -11.99 -1.32
C PHE A 123 -3.74 -13.23 -0.51
N PHE A 124 -3.37 -13.05 0.76
CA PHE A 124 -2.93 -14.14 1.65
C PHE A 124 -3.76 -14.17 2.93
N HIS A 125 -4.22 -15.37 3.32
CA HIS A 125 -5.04 -15.53 4.53
C HIS A 125 -4.32 -15.13 5.83
N THR A 126 -2.99 -15.13 5.85
CA THR A 126 -2.17 -14.69 6.99
C THR A 126 -2.41 -13.22 7.34
N SER A 127 -2.89 -12.40 6.39
CA SER A 127 -3.21 -10.99 6.63
C SER A 127 -4.52 -10.78 7.39
N ALA A 128 -5.33 -11.83 7.66
CA ALA A 128 -6.69 -11.69 8.20
C ALA A 128 -6.77 -10.95 9.55
N THR A 129 -5.96 -11.38 10.52
CA THR A 129 -5.97 -10.81 11.88
C THR A 129 -5.47 -9.37 11.86
N VAL A 130 -4.33 -9.15 11.22
CA VAL A 130 -3.66 -7.85 11.14
C VAL A 130 -4.50 -6.82 10.35
N THR A 131 -5.28 -7.27 9.37
CA THR A 131 -6.24 -6.40 8.66
C THR A 131 -7.27 -5.80 9.61
N ARG A 132 -7.72 -6.52 10.65
CA ARG A 132 -8.67 -5.97 11.64
C ARG A 132 -8.04 -4.84 12.44
N THR A 133 -6.82 -5.07 12.95
CA THR A 133 -6.03 -4.05 13.63
C THR A 133 -5.81 -2.80 12.77
N LEU A 134 -5.50 -3.00 11.49
CA LEU A 134 -5.30 -1.91 10.54
C LEU A 134 -6.60 -1.11 10.30
N VAL A 135 -7.73 -1.80 10.14
CA VAL A 135 -9.04 -1.17 9.97
C VAL A 135 -9.41 -0.35 11.20
N ASP A 136 -9.27 -0.92 12.40
CA ASP A 136 -9.62 -0.23 13.64
C ASP A 136 -8.76 1.03 13.84
N PHE A 137 -7.45 0.95 13.53
CA PHE A 137 -6.56 2.11 13.55
C PHE A 137 -7.03 3.23 12.61
N PHE A 138 -7.40 2.91 11.37
CA PHE A 138 -7.86 3.93 10.41
C PHE A 138 -9.21 4.52 10.76
N VAL A 139 -10.13 3.73 11.34
CA VAL A 139 -11.41 4.23 11.83
C VAL A 139 -11.20 5.19 13.01
N GLU A 140 -10.31 4.83 13.94
CA GLU A 140 -9.97 5.66 15.09
C GLU A 140 -9.36 7.02 14.69
N HIS A 141 -8.54 7.05 13.65
CA HIS A 141 -7.85 8.26 13.16
C HIS A 141 -8.54 8.89 11.94
N ARG A 142 -9.83 8.59 11.74
CA ARG A 142 -10.58 9.09 10.58
C ARG A 142 -10.57 10.62 10.54
N GLY A 143 -10.21 11.18 9.39
CA GLY A 143 -10.11 12.63 9.18
C GLY A 143 -8.83 13.28 9.71
N GLN A 144 -7.95 12.55 10.41
CA GLN A 144 -6.67 13.08 10.91
C GLN A 144 -5.52 12.90 9.91
N LEU A 145 -5.67 11.98 8.96
CA LEU A 145 -4.70 11.66 7.91
C LEU A 145 -5.28 12.03 6.55
N LYS A 146 -4.43 12.54 5.66
CA LYS A 146 -4.79 12.90 4.27
C LYS A 146 -4.61 11.74 3.28
N VAL A 147 -4.04 10.62 3.75
CA VAL A 147 -3.75 9.45 2.92
C VAL A 147 -5.03 8.90 2.31
N GLN A 148 -4.97 8.54 1.03
CA GLN A 148 -6.09 7.94 0.32
C GLN A 148 -6.00 6.43 0.39
N LEU A 149 -7.01 5.77 0.99
CA LEU A 149 -7.02 4.32 1.13
C LEU A 149 -7.56 3.66 -0.14
N ALA A 150 -6.86 2.64 -0.64
CA ALA A 150 -7.32 1.79 -1.75
C ALA A 150 -7.20 0.32 -1.36
N TRP A 151 -8.28 -0.44 -1.55
CA TRP A 151 -8.39 -1.84 -1.11
C TRP A 151 -8.74 -2.73 -2.31
N PRO A 152 -7.75 -3.26 -3.05
CA PRO A 152 -8.03 -4.21 -4.12
C PRO A 152 -8.72 -5.47 -3.57
N GLY A 153 -9.70 -5.96 -4.33
CA GLY A 153 -10.36 -7.24 -4.09
C GLY A 153 -9.56 -8.44 -4.62
N ASN A 154 -10.28 -9.51 -4.97
CA ASN A 154 -9.73 -10.69 -5.63
C ASN A 154 -9.43 -10.42 -7.12
N ILE A 155 -8.33 -9.73 -7.39
CA ILE A 155 -7.97 -9.24 -8.73
C ILE A 155 -6.94 -10.10 -9.46
N MET A 156 -6.19 -10.95 -8.76
CA MET A 156 -5.02 -11.61 -9.35
C MET A 156 -5.39 -12.62 -10.44
N GLN A 157 -6.57 -13.23 -10.35
CA GLN A 157 -7.10 -14.08 -11.42
C GLN A 157 -7.30 -13.32 -12.75
N HIS A 158 -7.58 -12.02 -12.69
CA HIS A 158 -7.76 -11.16 -13.85
C HIS A 158 -6.42 -10.63 -14.34
N VAL A 159 -5.58 -10.15 -13.43
CA VAL A 159 -4.24 -9.64 -13.74
C VAL A 159 -3.39 -10.72 -14.41
N ASN A 160 -3.35 -11.92 -13.85
CA ASN A 160 -2.53 -13.01 -14.40
C ASN A 160 -2.99 -13.40 -15.81
N ARG A 161 -4.30 -13.41 -16.08
CA ARG A 161 -4.80 -13.65 -17.43
C ARG A 161 -4.28 -12.61 -18.41
N CYS A 162 -4.31 -11.32 -18.06
CA CYS A 162 -3.82 -10.27 -18.94
C CYS A 162 -2.31 -10.37 -19.23
N VAL A 163 -1.49 -10.76 -18.26
CA VAL A 163 -0.04 -10.90 -18.45
C VAL A 163 0.29 -12.00 -19.46
N PHE A 164 -0.44 -13.12 -19.44
CA PHE A 164 -0.19 -14.25 -20.33
C PHE A 164 -0.73 -14.09 -21.76
N PHE A 165 -1.56 -13.07 -22.05
CA PHE A 165 -2.02 -12.78 -23.41
C PHE A 165 -1.09 -11.84 -24.20
N SER A 166 0.02 -11.39 -23.60
CA SER A 166 1.01 -10.54 -24.27
C SER A 166 2.05 -11.30 -25.11
N ASP A 167 2.05 -12.64 -25.07
CA ASP A 167 3.05 -13.51 -25.72
C ASP A 167 2.41 -14.66 -26.55
N ILE A 168 1.36 -14.38 -27.34
CA ILE A 168 0.90 -15.24 -28.45
C ILE A 168 0.56 -14.39 -29.67
#